data_AF-A0A961CFV2-F1
#
_entry.id   AF-A0A961CFV2-F1
#
_cell.length_a   1.000
_cell.length_b   1.000
_cell.length_c   1.000
_cell.angle_alpha   90.00
_cell.angle_beta   90.00
_cell.angle_gamma   90.00
#
_symmetry.space_group_name_H-M   'P 1'
#
loop_
_entity.id
_entity.type
_entity.pdbx_description
1 polymer ?
#
loop_
_entity_poly.entity_id
_entity_poly.type
_entity_poly.pdbx_seq_one_letter_code
_entity_poly.pdbx_strand_id
1 'polypeptide(L)' 'DPAHPDHGRWTLPGGGMEWGESPEETAHRELAEETGLSATLGPILGIFSRWFTPEESVAGMAGHAIG' A
#
# COMPACT_ATOMS: atom_id res chain seq x y z
N ASP A 1 10.93 0.40 12.34
CA ASP A 1 12.22 -0.30 12.47
C ASP A 1 13.30 0.52 11.76
N PRO A 2 14.37 0.97 12.44
CA PRO A 2 15.49 1.68 11.79
C PRO A 2 16.18 0.88 10.68
N ALA A 3 16.08 -0.45 10.69
CA ALA A 3 16.62 -1.32 9.64
C ALA A 3 15.71 -1.41 8.40
N HIS A 4 14.48 -0.89 8.46
CA HIS A 4 13.59 -0.88 7.31
C HIS A 4 14.14 0.07 6.23
N PRO A 5 14.22 -0.34 4.95
CA PRO A 5 14.83 0.47 3.88
C PRO A 5 14.17 1.85 3.70
N ASP A 6 12.89 1.99 4.06
CA ASP A 6 12.15 3.26 3.99
C ASP A 6 12.17 4.09 5.29
N HIS A 7 12.96 3.70 6.30
CA HIS A 7 13.01 4.45 7.56
C HIS A 7 13.42 5.92 7.34
N GLY A 8 12.61 6.85 7.84
CA GLY A 8 12.83 8.30 7.69
C GLY A 8 12.30 8.91 6.38
N ARG A 9 11.65 8.11 5.52
CA ARG A 9 10.95 8.59 4.32
C ARG A 9 9.46 8.75 4.59
N TRP A 10 8.81 9.64 3.86
CA TRP A 10 7.35 9.78 3.86
C TRP A 10 6.75 9.01 2.69
N THR A 11 5.62 8.35 2.95
CA THR A 11 4.76 7.69 1.96
C THR A 11 3.30 8.04 2.26
N LEU A 12 2.42 7.84 1.27
CA LEU A 12 0.99 7.78 1.54
C LEU A 12 0.66 6.52 2.34
N PRO A 13 -0.35 6.56 3.22
CA PRO A 13 -0.81 5.36 3.90
C PRO A 13 -1.41 4.38 2.89
N GLY A 14 -1.17 3.09 3.10
CA GLY A 14 -1.66 2.06 2.20
C GLY A 14 -0.98 0.71 2.41
N GLY A 15 -1.57 -0.32 1.82
CA GLY A 15 -1.11 -1.70 1.96
C GLY A 15 -1.80 -2.62 0.99
N GLY A 16 -1.64 -3.93 1.21
CA GLY A 16 -2.26 -4.95 0.37
C GLY A 16 -3.77 -5.05 0.65
N MET A 17 -4.54 -5.31 -0.41
CA MET A 17 -5.95 -5.65 -0.25
C MET A 17 -6.09 -7.01 0.44
N GLU A 18 -7.02 -7.11 1.39
CA GLU A 18 -7.41 -8.39 1.96
C GLU A 18 -8.46 -9.10 1.08
N TRP A 19 -8.68 -10.39 1.35
CA TRP A 19 -9.63 -11.18 0.59
C TRP A 19 -11.06 -10.65 0.76
N GLY A 20 -11.66 -10.24 -0.36
CA GLY A 20 -13.04 -9.76 -0.40
C GLY A 20 -13.20 -8.26 -0.20
N GLU A 21 -12.13 -7.52 0.05
CA GLU A 21 -12.18 -6.05 0.10
C GLU A 21 -12.29 -5.45 -1.31
N SER A 22 -12.99 -4.32 -1.42
CA SER A 22 -12.84 -3.38 -2.52
C SER A 22 -11.61 -2.48 -2.29
N PRO A 23 -11.05 -1.84 -3.33
CA PRO A 23 -9.94 -0.90 -3.17
C PRO A 23 -10.25 0.25 -2.18
N GLU A 24 -11.50 0.70 -2.14
CA GLU A 24 -11.99 1.71 -1.21
C GLU A 24 -11.99 1.21 0.24
N GLU A 25 -12.44 -0.02 0.47
CA GLU A 25 -12.42 -0.65 1.80
C GLU A 25 -10.99 -0.79 2.32
N THR A 26 -10.07 -1.28 1.47
CA THR A 26 -8.64 -1.34 1.77
C THR A 26 -8.06 0.05 2.08
N ALA A 27 -8.34 1.06 1.27
CA ALA A 27 -7.84 2.42 1.51
C ALA A 27 -8.35 3.02 2.83
N HIS A 28 -9.61 2.75 3.20
CA HIS A 28 -10.16 3.19 4.49
C HIS A 28 -9.52 2.47 5.69
N ARG A 29 -9.33 1.15 5.59
CA ARG A 29 -8.70 0.34 6.65
C ARG A 29 -7.26 0.78 6.88
N GLU A 30 -6.45 0.82 5.82
CA GLU A 30 -5.03 1.20 5.91
C GLU A 30 -4.84 2.63 6.45
N LEU A 31 -5.67 3.58 6.01
CA LEU A 31 -5.66 4.94 6.55
C LEU A 31 -5.92 4.94 8.07
N ALA A 32 -6.91 4.19 8.52
CA ALA A 32 -7.25 4.12 9.94
C ALA A 32 -6.17 3.42 10.76
N GLU A 33 -5.59 2.33 10.26
CA GLU A 33 -4.56 1.54 10.95
C GLU A 33 -3.24 2.31 11.12
N GLU A 34 -2.77 2.98 10.08
CA GLU A 34 -1.47 3.64 10.10
C GLU A 34 -1.50 5.05 10.69
N THR A 35 -2.63 5.74 10.59
CA THR A 35 -2.73 7.17 10.96
C THR A 35 -3.75 7.46 12.06
N GLY A 36 -4.70 6.56 12.31
CA GLY A 36 -5.83 6.79 13.21
C GLY A 36 -6.89 7.76 12.67
N LEU A 37 -6.82 8.13 11.38
CA LEU A 37 -7.74 9.09 10.75
C LEU A 37 -8.86 8.39 9.97
N SER A 38 -9.95 9.13 9.75
CA SER A 38 -11.03 8.76 8.84
C SER A 38 -11.30 9.92 7.88
N ALA A 39 -11.58 9.62 6.62
CA ALA A 39 -11.79 10.58 5.56
C ALA A 39 -12.82 10.07 4.56
N THR A 40 -13.34 10.96 3.70
CA THR A 40 -14.13 10.58 2.53
C THR A 40 -13.21 10.46 1.32
N LEU A 41 -13.26 9.33 0.60
CA LEU A 41 -12.47 9.15 -0.62
C LEU A 41 -13.00 10.06 -1.74
N GLY A 42 -12.06 10.67 -2.44
CA GLY A 42 -12.30 11.46 -3.64
C GLY A 42 -12.28 10.59 -4.90
N PRO A 43 -12.21 11.22 -6.10
CA PRO A 43 -12.04 10.48 -7.34
C PRO A 43 -10.69 9.74 -7.39
N ILE A 44 -10.63 8.64 -8.14
CA ILE A 44 -9.39 7.93 -8.45
C ILE A 44 -8.43 8.89 -9.18
N LEU A 45 -7.22 9.05 -8.65
CA LEU A 45 -6.20 9.93 -9.22
C LEU A 45 -5.28 9.21 -10.21
N GLY A 46 -5.15 7.89 -10.10
CA GLY A 46 -4.30 7.08 -10.97
C GLY A 46 -4.44 5.60 -10.67
N ILE A 47 -4.06 4.78 -11.65
CA ILE A 47 -3.92 3.32 -11.50
C ILE A 47 -2.52 2.97 -12.00
N PHE A 48 -1.79 2.22 -11.19
CA PHE A 48 -0.41 1.84 -11.40
C PHE A 48 -0.31 0.32 -11.47
N SER A 49 0.62 -0.13 -12.30
CA SER A 49 0.90 -1.53 -12.56
C SER A 49 2.41 -1.69 -12.51
N ARG A 50 2.91 -2.42 -11.51
CA ARG A 50 4.33 -2.59 -11.26
C ARG A 50 4.72 -4.04 -11.10
N TRP A 51 5.57 -4.51 -11.99
CA TRP A 51 6.31 -5.75 -11.82
C TRP A 51 7.57 -5.50 -11.00
N PHE A 52 7.92 -6.47 -10.16
CA PHE A 52 9.16 -6.45 -9.38
C PHE A 52 9.79 -7.84 -9.32
N THR A 53 11.11 -7.88 -9.31
CA THR A 53 11.89 -9.11 -9.17
C THR A 53 11.99 -9.53 -7.69
N PRO A 54 12.46 -10.77 -7.38
CA PRO A 54 12.68 -11.19 -6.01
C PRO A 54 13.64 -10.28 -5.24
N GLU A 55 14.65 -9.72 -5.90
CA GLU A 55 15.66 -8.84 -5.28
C GLU A 55 15.09 -7.46 -4.93
N GLU A 56 14.04 -7.02 -5.63
CA GLU A 56 13.34 -5.76 -5.38
C GLU A 56 12.25 -5.89 -4.30
N SER A 57 11.85 -7.11 -3.95
CA SER A 57 10.77 -7.41 -3.01
C SER A 57 11.27 -7.61 -1.59
N VAL A 58 10.62 -6.96 -0.62
CA VAL A 58 10.91 -7.19 0.81
C VAL A 58 10.62 -8.64 1.23
N ALA A 59 9.69 -9.31 0.55
CA ALA A 59 9.35 -10.71 0.78
C ALA A 59 10.28 -11.71 0.06
N GLY A 60 11.23 -11.24 -0.77
CA GLY A 60 12.12 -12.12 -1.54
C GLY A 60 11.41 -12.92 -2.64
N MET A 61 10.25 -12.43 -3.11
CA MET A 61 9.44 -13.10 -4.14
C MET A 61 9.10 -12.11 -5.27
N ALA A 62 9.17 -12.59 -6.51
CA ALA A 62 8.69 -11.82 -7.67
C ALA A 62 7.18 -11.62 -7.59
N GLY A 63 6.69 -10.50 -8.15
CA GLY A 63 5.27 -10.23 -8.15
C GLY A 63 4.87 -9.08 -9.08
N HIS A 64 3.55 -8.92 -9.19
CA HIS A 64 2.91 -7.84 -9.90
C HIS A 64 1.91 -7.17 -8.95
N ALA A 65 2.19 -5.93 -8.58
CA ALA A 65 1.25 -5.10 -7.83
C ALA A 65 0.43 -4.24 -8.80
N ILE A 66 -0.87 -4.19 -8.54
CA ILE A 66 -1.82 -3.28 -9.19
C ILE A 66 -2.48 -2.48 -8.07
N GLY A 67 -2.51 -1.16 -8.19
CA GLY A 67 -3.09 -0.24 -7.22
C GLY A 67 -3.42 1.11 -7.80
#